data_AF-A0A7S3ZK05-F1
#
_entry.id   AF-A0A7S3ZK05-F1
#
_cell.length_a   1.000
_cell.length_b   1.000
_cell.length_c   1.000
_cell.angle_alpha   90.00
_cell.angle_beta   90.00
_cell.angle_gamma   90.00
#
_symmetry.space_group_name_H-M   'P 1'
#
loop_
_entity.id
_entity.type
_entity.pdbx_description
1 polymer ?
#
loop_
_entity_poly.entity_id
_entity_poly.type
_entity_poly.pdbx_seq_one_letter_code
_entity_poly.pdbx_strand_id
1 'polypeptide(L)'
;MRVGTYRTCLTPLFFEALGLHLGRGLRLASQRTGDARDCLEAAFAACGRLLRVARPGESISCGPRTGAAAACTIDLDQADETSEVATGVAAVDALLKTLADVAGWRLQVRAADRDGDGRALSTDVGAAVGAAVAAAMGTVAGDGAGASGAVTACVARSSEGSLTWDVRVADEYVDESFAAEHVERLFGSFARAAGLRLHVAAPGVLPAADMMEDAARAVGSALREALQPVSI
;
A
#
# COMPACT_ATOMS: atom_id res chain seq x y z
N MET A 1 -26.45 -11.04 16.07
CA MET A 1 -25.07 -11.55 15.94
C MET A 1 -24.18 -10.84 16.95
N ARG A 2 -23.12 -11.49 17.44
CA ARG A 2 -22.19 -10.91 18.43
C ARG A 2 -20.76 -11.14 17.97
N VAL A 3 -19.88 -10.20 18.30
CA VAL A 3 -18.42 -10.34 18.16
C VAL A 3 -17.87 -10.26 19.57
N GLY A 4 -17.47 -11.41 20.14
CA GLY A 4 -17.20 -11.52 21.57
C GLY A 4 -18.44 -11.18 22.41
N THR A 5 -18.31 -10.22 23.34
CA THR A 5 -19.43 -9.71 24.15
C THR A 5 -20.23 -8.61 23.45
N TYR A 6 -19.70 -8.03 22.37
CA TYR A 6 -20.31 -6.91 21.68
C TYR A 6 -21.46 -7.35 20.77
N ARG A 7 -22.60 -6.65 20.86
CA ARG A 7 -23.77 -6.90 20.01
C ARG A 7 -23.65 -6.08 18.72
N THR A 8 -23.53 -6.75 17.58
CA THR A 8 -23.28 -6.08 16.28
C THR A 8 -24.42 -5.19 15.81
N CYS A 9 -25.64 -5.41 16.33
CA CYS A 9 -26.77 -4.51 16.10
C CYS A 9 -26.59 -3.12 16.74
N LEU A 10 -25.64 -2.95 17.67
CA LEU A 10 -25.34 -1.66 18.28
C LEU A 10 -24.42 -0.80 17.41
N THR A 11 -23.80 -1.36 16.37
CA THR A 11 -22.84 -0.63 15.53
C THR A 11 -23.43 0.57 14.83
N PRO A 12 -24.63 0.50 14.20
CA PRO A 12 -25.25 1.69 13.62
C PRO A 12 -25.53 2.76 14.67
N LEU A 13 -26.05 2.37 15.84
CA LEU A 13 -26.37 3.29 16.95
C LEU A 13 -25.11 3.97 17.50
N PHE A 14 -24.01 3.23 17.62
CA PHE A 14 -22.72 3.78 18.05
C PHE A 14 -22.26 4.90 17.10
N PHE A 15 -22.27 4.66 15.79
CA PHE A 15 -21.80 5.64 14.82
C PHE A 15 -22.77 6.83 14.64
N GLU A 16 -24.07 6.61 14.80
CA GLU A 16 -25.06 7.67 14.87
C GLU A 16 -24.80 8.59 16.07
N ALA A 17 -24.64 8.00 17.27
CA ALA A 17 -24.32 8.76 18.48
C ALA A 17 -22.97 9.49 18.37
N LEU A 18 -21.96 8.85 17.78
CA LEU A 18 -20.66 9.45 17.53
C LEU A 18 -20.77 10.67 16.61
N GLY A 19 -21.49 10.56 15.48
CA GLY A 19 -21.72 11.68 14.56
C GLY A 19 -22.40 12.86 15.27
N LEU A 20 -23.46 12.58 16.03
CA LEU A 20 -24.18 13.60 16.82
C LEU A 20 -23.23 14.36 17.76
N HIS A 21 -22.40 13.66 18.52
CA HIS A 21 -21.51 14.27 19.51
C HIS A 21 -20.28 14.94 18.91
N LEU A 22 -19.86 14.53 17.72
CA LEU A 22 -18.84 15.23 16.94
C LEU A 22 -19.38 16.53 16.30
N GLY A 23 -20.70 16.75 16.31
CA GLY A 23 -21.34 17.83 15.55
C GLY A 23 -21.18 17.66 14.04
N ARG A 24 -21.05 16.41 13.55
CA ARG A 24 -20.74 16.08 12.16
C ARG A 24 -21.67 15.00 11.61
N GLY A 25 -22.00 15.10 10.32
CA GLY A 25 -22.67 14.01 9.61
C GLY A 25 -21.70 12.85 9.37
N LEU A 26 -21.81 11.78 10.17
CA LEU A 26 -21.05 10.54 9.97
C LEU A 26 -21.94 9.50 9.29
N ARG A 27 -21.56 9.08 8.08
CA ARG A 27 -22.26 8.02 7.35
C ARG A 27 -21.28 6.93 6.93
N LEU A 28 -21.51 5.72 7.45
CA LEU A 28 -20.74 4.53 7.11
C LEU A 28 -21.63 3.58 6.33
N ALA A 29 -21.20 3.24 5.12
CA ALA A 29 -21.85 2.23 4.30
C ALA A 29 -20.88 1.07 4.07
N SER A 30 -21.21 -0.11 4.60
CA SER A 30 -20.48 -1.34 4.28
C SER A 30 -21.17 -2.04 3.13
N GLN A 31 -20.45 -2.27 2.03
CA GLN A 31 -20.86 -3.23 0.98
C GLN A 31 -20.25 -4.62 1.21
N ARG A 32 -19.45 -4.79 2.28
CA ARG A 32 -18.82 -6.07 2.60
C ARG A 32 -19.90 -7.03 3.10
N THR A 33 -20.07 -8.12 2.37
CA THR A 33 -20.81 -9.31 2.82
C THR A 33 -19.79 -10.30 3.40
N GLY A 34 -20.07 -10.88 4.56
CA GLY A 34 -19.10 -11.77 5.25
C GLY A 34 -19.30 -11.82 6.76
N ASP A 35 -18.25 -12.24 7.48
CA ASP A 35 -18.27 -12.37 8.94
C ASP A 35 -18.46 -11.00 9.63
N ALA A 36 -19.25 -10.98 10.70
CA ALA A 36 -19.56 -9.72 11.36
C ALA A 36 -18.38 -9.14 12.14
N ARG A 37 -17.37 -9.93 12.53
CA ARG A 37 -16.12 -9.40 13.10
C ARG A 37 -15.41 -8.56 12.06
N ASP A 38 -15.23 -9.09 10.87
CA ASP A 38 -14.56 -8.40 9.76
C ASP A 38 -15.31 -7.13 9.34
N CYS A 39 -16.63 -7.20 9.27
CA CYS A 39 -17.46 -6.03 8.95
C CYS A 39 -17.37 -4.95 10.03
N LEU A 40 -17.31 -5.36 11.30
CA LEU A 40 -17.17 -4.46 12.44
C LEU A 40 -15.80 -3.79 12.44
N GLU A 41 -14.73 -4.57 12.33
CA GLU A 41 -13.36 -4.08 12.28
C GLU A 41 -13.16 -3.09 11.13
N ALA A 42 -13.66 -3.43 9.94
CA ALA A 42 -13.60 -2.55 8.77
C ALA A 42 -14.33 -1.21 9.01
N ALA A 43 -15.50 -1.22 9.66
CA ALA A 43 -16.26 -0.01 9.96
C ALA A 43 -15.51 0.90 10.94
N PHE A 44 -14.93 0.35 12.01
CA PHE A 44 -14.15 1.11 12.98
C PHE A 44 -12.85 1.66 12.39
N ALA A 45 -12.13 0.85 11.61
CA ALA A 45 -10.91 1.29 10.93
C ALA A 45 -11.20 2.41 9.92
N ALA A 46 -12.29 2.31 9.16
CA ALA A 46 -12.71 3.34 8.22
C ALA A 46 -13.03 4.67 8.94
N CYS A 47 -13.79 4.61 10.04
CA CYS A 47 -14.06 5.78 10.87
C CYS A 47 -12.78 6.41 11.45
N GLY A 48 -11.85 5.60 11.96
CA GLY A 48 -10.57 6.09 12.49
C GLY A 48 -9.75 6.83 11.43
N ARG A 49 -9.69 6.32 10.20
CA ARG A 49 -9.04 7.00 9.07
C ARG A 49 -9.72 8.31 8.70
N LEU A 50 -11.05 8.34 8.71
CA LEU A 50 -11.80 9.58 8.47
C LEU A 50 -11.46 10.65 9.50
N LEU A 51 -11.51 10.31 10.78
CA LEU A 51 -11.22 11.25 11.86
C LEU A 51 -9.80 11.81 11.77
N ARG A 52 -8.83 11.02 11.28
CA ARG A 52 -7.43 11.44 11.09
C ARG A 52 -7.28 12.57 10.07
N VAL A 53 -8.11 12.59 9.02
CA VAL A 53 -8.00 13.56 7.92
C VAL A 53 -9.03 14.70 8.02
N ALA A 54 -9.98 14.60 8.95
CA ALA A 54 -11.13 15.47 9.01
C ALA A 54 -10.81 16.87 9.54
N ARG A 55 -11.08 17.91 8.75
CA ARG A 55 -10.93 19.32 9.13
C ARG A 55 -12.21 19.89 9.78
N PRO A 56 -12.11 20.98 10.56
CA PRO A 56 -13.28 21.64 11.14
C PRO A 56 -14.26 22.13 10.05
N GLY A 57 -15.56 21.82 10.18
CA GLY A 57 -16.61 22.30 9.28
C GLY A 57 -16.91 21.42 8.06
N GLU A 58 -16.21 20.30 7.86
CA GLU A 58 -16.37 19.44 6.69
C GLU A 58 -17.22 18.19 7.01
N SER A 59 -18.21 17.91 6.16
CA SER A 59 -18.94 16.62 6.18
C SER A 59 -18.19 15.60 5.35
N ILE A 60 -17.78 14.50 5.97
CA ILE A 60 -16.91 13.51 5.34
C ILE A 60 -17.58 12.14 5.42
N SER A 61 -17.86 11.57 4.25
CA SER A 61 -18.40 10.22 4.11
C SER A 61 -17.32 9.28 3.58
N CYS A 62 -17.24 8.07 4.13
CA CYS A 62 -16.49 6.98 3.50
C CYS A 62 -17.44 5.86 3.08
N GLY A 63 -17.49 5.61 1.78
CA GLY A 63 -17.72 4.28 1.24
C GLY A 63 -16.38 3.59 0.96
N PRO A 64 -16.35 2.36 0.43
CA PRO A 64 -15.15 1.88 -0.24
C PRO A 64 -14.68 2.96 -1.22
N ARG A 65 -13.37 3.23 -1.28
CA ARG A 65 -12.81 3.84 -2.50
C ARG A 65 -13.05 2.82 -3.60
N THR A 66 -14.17 2.93 -4.30
CA THR A 66 -14.23 2.55 -5.71
C THR A 66 -13.37 3.56 -6.44
N GLY A 67 -12.06 3.37 -6.35
CA GLY A 67 -11.11 4.41 -6.74
C GLY A 67 -9.67 4.01 -6.48
N ALA A 68 -9.33 2.72 -6.57
CA ALA A 68 -8.07 2.45 -7.23
C ALA A 68 -8.39 2.63 -8.72
N ALA A 69 -7.89 3.70 -9.34
CA ALA A 69 -7.88 3.78 -10.80
C ALA A 69 -7.13 2.58 -11.41
N ALA A 70 -6.26 1.96 -10.61
CA ALA A 70 -5.46 0.80 -10.92
C ALA A 70 -6.17 -0.52 -10.56
N ALA A 71 -6.27 -1.44 -11.52
CA ALA A 71 -6.55 -2.84 -11.27
C ALA A 71 -5.21 -3.60 -11.17
N CYS A 72 -5.07 -4.42 -10.12
CA CYS A 72 -3.86 -5.20 -9.86
C CYS A 72 -4.21 -6.63 -9.48
N THR A 73 -3.52 -7.60 -10.06
CA THR A 73 -3.50 -9.00 -9.63
C THR A 73 -2.05 -9.44 -9.43
N ILE A 74 -1.84 -10.32 -8.45
CA ILE A 74 -0.51 -10.84 -8.13
C ILE A 74 -0.59 -12.35 -8.00
N ASP A 75 0.44 -13.03 -8.48
CA ASP A 75 0.66 -14.45 -8.30
C ASP A 75 2.07 -14.65 -7.71
N LEU A 76 2.14 -15.19 -6.49
CA LEU A 76 3.39 -15.36 -5.75
C LEU A 76 4.17 -16.62 -6.16
N ASP A 77 3.53 -17.55 -6.86
CA ASP A 77 4.08 -18.88 -7.17
C ASP A 77 4.65 -18.97 -8.60
N GLN A 78 4.58 -17.89 -9.38
CA GLN A 78 4.90 -17.87 -10.82
C GLN A 78 6.08 -16.94 -11.14
N ALA A 79 7.29 -17.26 -10.65
CA ALA A 79 8.49 -16.45 -10.89
C ALA A 79 9.01 -16.49 -12.34
N ASP A 80 8.67 -17.53 -13.11
CA ASP A 80 9.22 -17.78 -14.44
C ASP A 80 8.44 -17.08 -15.58
N GLU A 81 7.33 -16.41 -15.25
CA GLU A 81 6.48 -15.72 -16.22
C GLU A 81 6.61 -14.19 -16.12
N THR A 82 6.59 -13.50 -17.28
CA THR A 82 6.78 -12.05 -17.34
C THR A 82 5.60 -11.28 -16.75
N SER A 83 5.93 -10.25 -15.96
CA SER A 83 4.95 -9.31 -15.41
C SER A 83 4.36 -8.39 -16.49
N GLU A 84 3.04 -8.22 -16.48
CA GLU A 84 2.29 -7.36 -17.40
C GLU A 84 1.89 -6.05 -16.70
N VAL A 85 2.72 -5.02 -16.86
CA VAL A 85 2.49 -3.71 -16.22
C VAL A 85 2.27 -2.65 -17.30
N ALA A 86 1.14 -1.98 -17.22
CA ALA A 86 0.74 -0.88 -18.10
C ALA A 86 0.07 0.22 -17.28
N THR A 87 0.87 1.16 -16.77
CA THR A 87 0.38 2.32 -16.00
C THR A 87 0.32 3.61 -16.83
N GLY A 88 0.99 3.62 -17.98
CA GLY A 88 1.18 4.81 -18.82
C GLY A 88 2.40 5.65 -18.43
N VAL A 89 3.11 5.30 -17.35
CA VAL A 89 4.35 5.97 -16.91
C VAL A 89 5.49 4.95 -16.91
N ALA A 90 6.47 5.14 -17.80
CA ALA A 90 7.53 4.16 -18.04
C ALA A 90 8.38 3.87 -16.78
N ALA A 91 8.71 4.90 -15.99
CA ALA A 91 9.43 4.73 -14.73
C ALA A 91 8.67 3.84 -13.72
N VAL A 92 7.35 4.02 -13.59
CA VAL A 92 6.50 3.20 -12.70
C VAL A 92 6.42 1.76 -13.23
N ASP A 93 6.26 1.59 -14.54
CA ASP A 93 6.23 0.26 -15.16
C ASP A 93 7.56 -0.50 -14.94
N ALA A 94 8.70 0.19 -15.07
CA ALA A 94 10.02 -0.37 -14.82
C ALA A 94 10.21 -0.73 -13.34
N LEU A 95 9.88 0.19 -12.42
CA LEU A 95 9.94 -0.04 -10.97
C LEU A 95 9.18 -1.30 -10.56
N LEU A 96 7.93 -1.44 -11.00
CA LEU A 96 7.08 -2.57 -10.63
C LEU A 96 7.57 -3.89 -11.21
N LYS A 97 8.08 -3.90 -12.44
CA LYS A 97 8.68 -5.09 -13.06
C LYS A 97 9.93 -5.51 -12.27
N THR A 98 10.84 -4.58 -12.00
CA THR A 98 12.03 -4.87 -11.19
C THR A 98 11.67 -5.39 -9.79
N LEU A 99 10.68 -4.78 -9.14
CA LEU A 99 10.20 -5.23 -7.84
C LEU A 99 9.66 -6.67 -7.91
N ALA A 100 8.81 -6.98 -8.89
CA ALA A 100 8.20 -8.30 -9.06
C ALA A 100 9.26 -9.37 -9.37
N ASP A 101 10.19 -9.07 -10.29
CA ASP A 101 11.27 -9.97 -10.69
C ASP A 101 12.18 -10.32 -9.50
N VAL A 102 12.52 -9.32 -8.66
CA VAL A 102 13.39 -9.52 -7.49
C VAL A 102 12.63 -10.08 -6.29
N ALA A 103 11.31 -9.88 -6.20
CA ALA A 103 10.48 -10.57 -5.22
C ALA A 103 10.25 -12.04 -5.62
N GLY A 104 10.30 -12.35 -6.92
CA GLY A 104 10.04 -13.68 -7.47
C GLY A 104 8.55 -13.93 -7.69
N TRP A 105 7.78 -12.90 -8.05
CA TRP A 105 6.34 -12.96 -8.24
C TRP A 105 5.98 -12.49 -9.65
N ARG A 106 4.79 -12.86 -10.09
CA ARG A 106 4.18 -12.28 -11.29
C ARG A 106 3.18 -11.21 -10.91
N LEU A 107 3.28 -10.06 -11.58
CA LEU A 107 2.39 -8.93 -11.38
C LEU A 107 1.65 -8.59 -12.67
N GLN A 108 0.33 -8.40 -12.58
CA GLN A 108 -0.43 -7.75 -13.65
C GLN A 108 -1.06 -6.47 -13.12
N VAL A 109 -0.69 -5.33 -13.70
CA VAL A 109 -1.17 -4.01 -13.28
C VAL A 109 -1.64 -3.23 -14.50
N ARG A 110 -2.86 -2.70 -14.41
CA ARG A 110 -3.41 -1.73 -15.37
C ARG A 110 -3.83 -0.49 -14.64
N ALA A 111 -3.27 0.65 -15.02
CA ALA A 111 -3.61 1.95 -14.47
C ALA A 111 -3.46 3.02 -15.57
N ALA A 112 -3.90 4.23 -15.28
CA ALA A 112 -3.69 5.38 -16.15
C ALA A 112 -3.41 6.60 -15.28
N ASP A 113 -2.39 7.38 -15.66
CA ASP A 113 -2.15 8.67 -15.03
C ASP A 113 -3.23 9.67 -15.46
N ARG A 114 -3.97 10.18 -14.49
CA ARG A 114 -5.07 11.13 -14.71
C ARG A 114 -4.62 12.58 -14.55
N ASP A 115 -3.58 12.80 -13.75
CA ASP A 115 -3.14 14.13 -13.34
C ASP A 115 -1.94 14.59 -14.17
N GLY A 116 -1.26 13.66 -14.86
CA GLY A 116 -0.14 13.93 -15.76
C GLY A 116 1.20 14.15 -15.05
N ASP A 117 1.19 14.17 -13.72
CA ASP A 117 2.37 14.29 -12.87
C ASP A 117 2.74 12.96 -12.18
N GLY A 118 1.91 11.92 -12.28
CA GLY A 118 2.12 10.63 -11.63
C GLY A 118 1.77 10.57 -10.13
N ARG A 119 1.29 11.65 -9.51
CA ARG A 119 1.05 11.70 -8.05
C ARG A 119 -0.07 10.78 -7.60
N ALA A 120 -1.25 10.90 -8.22
CA ALA A 120 -2.38 10.03 -7.93
C ALA A 120 -2.09 8.60 -8.39
N LEU A 121 -1.45 8.45 -9.55
CA LEU A 121 -1.02 7.15 -10.07
C LEU A 121 -0.18 6.39 -9.04
N SER A 122 0.89 6.98 -8.51
CA SER A 122 1.75 6.33 -7.52
C SER A 122 0.99 5.92 -6.26
N THR A 123 0.04 6.74 -5.81
CA THR A 123 -0.78 6.43 -4.64
C THR A 123 -1.70 5.23 -4.91
N ASP A 124 -2.40 5.26 -6.04
CA ASP A 124 -3.40 4.25 -6.41
C ASP A 124 -2.75 2.91 -6.77
N VAL A 125 -1.67 2.95 -7.55
CA VAL A 125 -0.87 1.77 -7.91
C VAL A 125 -0.24 1.16 -6.68
N GLY A 126 0.40 1.96 -5.82
CA GLY A 126 0.97 1.46 -4.57
C GLY A 126 -0.08 0.78 -3.69
N ALA A 127 -1.27 1.39 -3.56
CA ALA A 127 -2.37 0.80 -2.79
C ALA A 127 -2.89 -0.51 -3.41
N ALA A 128 -3.05 -0.57 -4.73
CA ALA A 128 -3.56 -1.74 -5.43
C ALA A 128 -2.58 -2.93 -5.32
N VAL A 129 -1.28 -2.67 -5.56
CA VAL A 129 -0.22 -3.68 -5.42
C VAL A 129 -0.11 -4.14 -3.97
N GLY A 130 -0.11 -3.22 -3.01
CA GLY A 130 -0.03 -3.56 -1.59
C GLY A 130 -1.22 -4.41 -1.12
N ALA A 131 -2.44 -4.08 -1.57
CA ALA A 131 -3.63 -4.88 -1.25
C ALA A 131 -3.57 -6.28 -1.88
N ALA A 132 -3.06 -6.40 -3.10
CA ALA A 132 -2.85 -7.69 -3.76
C ALA A 132 -1.81 -8.54 -2.99
N VAL A 133 -0.70 -7.93 -2.59
CA VAL A 133 0.33 -8.58 -1.76
C VAL A 133 -0.25 -9.02 -0.41
N ALA A 134 -0.98 -8.16 0.31
CA ALA A 134 -1.65 -8.55 1.56
C ALA A 134 -2.59 -9.75 1.39
N ALA A 135 -3.37 -9.78 0.31
CA ALA A 135 -4.28 -10.89 0.02
C ALA A 135 -3.52 -12.18 -0.26
N ALA A 136 -2.40 -12.11 -0.97
CA ALA A 136 -1.59 -13.27 -1.34
C ALA A 136 -0.71 -13.79 -0.18
N MET A 137 -0.18 -12.90 0.67
CA MET A 137 0.65 -13.27 1.83
C MET A 137 -0.12 -14.03 2.92
N GLY A 138 -1.42 -13.77 3.08
CA GLY A 138 -2.23 -14.35 4.16
C GLY A 138 -1.55 -14.21 5.54
N THR A 139 -1.32 -15.34 6.22
CA THR A 139 -0.65 -15.43 7.54
C THR A 139 0.84 -15.78 7.46
N VAL A 140 1.43 -15.92 6.27
CA VAL A 140 2.73 -16.59 6.07
C VAL A 140 3.93 -15.64 6.20
N ALA A 141 3.71 -14.33 6.14
CA ALA A 141 4.82 -13.37 6.12
C ALA A 141 5.55 -13.24 7.48
N GLY A 142 6.87 -13.38 7.44
CA GLY A 142 7.80 -13.01 8.51
C GLY A 142 8.40 -11.61 8.30
N ASP A 143 9.58 -11.39 8.88
CA ASP A 143 10.40 -10.21 8.64
C ASP A 143 11.46 -10.53 7.58
N GLY A 144 11.93 -9.53 6.85
CA GLY A 144 12.94 -9.71 5.81
C GLY A 144 13.77 -8.47 5.57
N ALA A 145 14.96 -8.66 5.01
CA ALA A 145 15.90 -7.62 4.69
C ALA A 145 16.43 -7.76 3.26
N GLY A 146 16.80 -6.64 2.65
CA GLY A 146 17.30 -6.62 1.29
C GLY A 146 18.22 -5.45 1.06
N ALA A 147 19.08 -5.59 0.06
CA ALA A 147 20.01 -4.54 -0.33
C ALA A 147 20.25 -4.58 -1.84
N SER A 148 20.44 -3.40 -2.44
CA SER A 148 20.89 -3.22 -3.82
C SER A 148 21.68 -1.92 -3.89
N GLY A 149 22.87 -1.98 -4.49
CA GLY A 149 23.78 -0.84 -4.52
C GLY A 149 24.02 -0.28 -3.12
N ALA A 150 23.65 0.99 -2.90
CA ALA A 150 23.74 1.65 -1.60
C ALA A 150 22.44 1.58 -0.79
N VAL A 151 21.33 1.13 -1.39
CA VAL A 151 20.02 1.11 -0.74
C VAL A 151 19.85 -0.20 0.04
N THR A 152 19.31 -0.07 1.24
CA THR A 152 18.87 -1.17 2.12
C THR A 152 17.38 -1.04 2.38
N ALA A 153 16.70 -2.18 2.52
CA ALA A 153 15.30 -2.24 2.87
C ALA A 153 15.06 -3.30 3.94
N CYS A 154 14.19 -2.99 4.90
CA CYS A 154 13.71 -3.91 5.92
C CYS A 154 12.19 -3.94 5.92
N VAL A 155 11.61 -5.13 5.93
CA VAL A 155 10.16 -5.37 5.96
C VAL A 155 9.81 -6.13 7.23
N ALA A 156 8.76 -5.69 7.91
CA ALA A 156 8.17 -6.41 9.03
C ALA A 156 6.64 -6.30 8.97
N ARG A 157 5.92 -7.27 9.55
CA ARG A 157 4.45 -7.18 9.61
C ARG A 157 3.99 -6.04 10.52
N SER A 158 2.91 -5.37 10.11
CA SER A 158 2.30 -4.30 10.89
C SER A 158 0.79 -4.23 10.70
N SER A 159 0.04 -4.04 11.78
CA SER A 159 -1.41 -3.82 11.73
C SER A 159 -1.80 -2.46 11.14
N GLU A 160 -0.88 -1.48 11.15
CA GLU A 160 -1.17 -0.12 10.66
C GLU A 160 -0.49 0.19 9.32
N GLY A 161 0.64 -0.46 9.04
CA GLY A 161 1.47 -0.24 7.87
C GLY A 161 2.12 1.15 7.85
N SER A 162 3.40 1.22 7.54
CA SER A 162 4.16 2.48 7.59
C SER A 162 5.41 2.42 6.72
N LEU A 163 5.81 3.55 6.16
CA LEU A 163 7.10 3.72 5.51
C LEU A 163 7.96 4.67 6.33
N THR A 164 9.21 4.26 6.59
CA THR A 164 10.31 5.15 6.93
C THR A 164 11.23 5.24 5.72
N TRP A 165 11.46 6.46 5.22
CA TRP A 165 12.24 6.71 4.01
C TRP A 165 13.44 7.60 4.34
N ASP A 166 14.61 6.98 4.45
CA ASP A 166 15.89 7.62 4.76
C ASP A 166 16.82 7.60 3.53
N VAL A 167 16.28 8.04 2.38
CA VAL A 167 17.04 8.15 1.13
C VAL A 167 17.03 9.60 0.67
N ARG A 168 18.21 10.14 0.34
CA ARG A 168 18.37 11.48 -0.22
C ARG A 168 18.65 11.37 -1.71
N VAL A 169 18.00 12.22 -2.49
CA VAL A 169 18.04 12.17 -3.95
C VAL A 169 18.60 13.49 -4.48
N ALA A 170 19.44 13.43 -5.51
CA ALA A 170 20.06 14.59 -6.14
C ALA A 170 19.09 15.28 -7.11
N ASP A 171 18.34 14.49 -7.87
CA ASP A 171 17.49 14.95 -8.95
C ASP A 171 16.02 15.04 -8.51
N GLU A 172 15.31 16.04 -9.04
CA GLU A 172 13.87 16.20 -8.81
C GLU A 172 13.04 15.15 -9.55
N TYR A 173 13.54 14.67 -10.69
CA TYR A 173 12.85 13.73 -11.55
C TYR A 173 13.70 12.48 -11.82
N VAL A 174 13.02 11.34 -11.89
CA VAL A 174 13.60 10.06 -12.31
C VAL A 174 13.81 10.03 -13.83
N ASP A 175 12.84 10.56 -14.56
CA ASP A 175 12.84 10.69 -16.01
C ASP A 175 12.30 12.07 -16.45
N GLU A 176 11.84 12.22 -17.70
CA GLU A 176 11.35 13.50 -18.22
C GLU A 176 10.12 14.06 -17.47
N SER A 177 9.33 13.22 -16.79
CA SER A 177 8.02 13.63 -16.24
C SER A 177 7.69 13.07 -14.86
N PHE A 178 8.39 12.04 -14.39
CA PHE A 178 8.09 11.36 -13.14
C PHE A 178 8.98 11.86 -11.99
N ALA A 179 8.39 12.57 -11.03
CA ALA A 179 9.11 13.14 -9.89
C ALA A 179 9.63 12.06 -8.93
N ALA A 180 10.85 12.23 -8.41
CA ALA A 180 11.48 11.28 -7.48
C ALA A 180 10.66 11.07 -6.20
N GLU A 181 9.98 12.10 -5.71
CA GLU A 181 9.09 12.00 -4.52
C GLU A 181 7.90 11.04 -4.73
N HIS A 182 7.54 10.74 -5.98
CA HIS A 182 6.44 9.82 -6.27
C HIS A 182 6.83 8.35 -6.10
N VAL A 183 8.13 8.03 -6.07
CA VAL A 183 8.65 6.71 -5.69
C VAL A 183 8.39 6.46 -4.20
N GLU A 184 8.78 7.39 -3.33
CA GLU A 184 8.50 7.33 -1.89
C GLU A 184 6.99 7.20 -1.64
N ARG A 185 6.19 8.01 -2.34
CA ARG A 185 4.72 7.96 -2.25
C ARG A 185 4.16 6.59 -2.60
N LEU A 186 4.67 5.96 -3.66
CA LEU A 186 4.25 4.62 -4.08
C LEU A 186 4.54 3.60 -2.98
N PHE A 187 5.78 3.54 -2.47
CA PHE A 187 6.14 2.63 -1.39
C PHE A 187 5.38 2.91 -0.09
N GLY A 188 5.09 4.18 0.19
CA GLY A 188 4.30 4.57 1.36
C GLY A 188 2.85 4.13 1.26
N SER A 189 2.26 4.16 0.06
CA SER A 189 0.92 3.64 -0.18
C SER A 189 0.90 2.11 -0.13
N PHE A 190 1.90 1.48 -0.76
CA PHE A 190 2.12 0.04 -0.74
C PHE A 190 2.24 -0.52 0.67
N ALA A 191 3.12 0.00 1.51
CA ALA A 191 3.36 -0.50 2.86
C ALA A 191 2.08 -0.45 3.72
N ARG A 192 1.28 0.61 3.57
CA ARG A 192 -0.01 0.77 4.27
C ARG A 192 -1.04 -0.25 3.80
N ALA A 193 -1.18 -0.44 2.49
CA ALA A 193 -2.14 -1.39 1.93
C ALA A 193 -1.74 -2.85 2.18
N ALA A 194 -0.43 -3.13 2.22
CA ALA A 194 0.13 -4.45 2.46
C ALA A 194 0.10 -4.87 3.95
N GLY A 195 -0.10 -3.93 4.88
CA GLY A 195 0.04 -4.20 6.31
C GLY A 195 1.49 -4.48 6.71
N LEU A 196 2.42 -3.69 6.16
CA LEU A 196 3.86 -3.85 6.36
C LEU A 196 4.46 -2.56 6.94
N ARG A 197 5.39 -2.71 7.89
CA ARG A 197 6.35 -1.69 8.21
C ARG A 197 7.53 -1.87 7.26
N LEU A 198 7.75 -0.88 6.41
CA LEU A 198 8.84 -0.81 5.46
C LEU A 198 9.80 0.29 5.90
N HIS A 199 11.09 -0.02 5.96
CA HIS A 199 12.16 0.97 6.12
C HIS A 199 13.06 0.87 4.90
N VAL A 200 13.28 1.97 4.21
CA VAL A 200 14.23 2.07 3.09
C VAL A 200 15.25 3.14 3.43
N ALA A 201 16.53 2.82 3.31
CA ALA A 201 17.61 3.73 3.69
C ALA A 201 18.81 3.60 2.75
N ALA A 202 19.50 4.71 2.51
CA ALA A 202 20.76 4.71 1.76
C ALA A 202 21.73 5.77 2.32
N PRO A 203 23.05 5.50 2.34
CA PRO A 203 24.05 6.50 2.68
C PRO A 203 24.23 7.49 1.52
N GLY A 204 24.44 8.76 1.88
CA GLY A 204 24.77 9.81 0.90
C GLY A 204 23.56 10.33 0.14
N VAL A 205 23.80 10.83 -1.09
CA VAL A 205 22.79 11.34 -2.01
C VAL A 205 22.91 10.53 -3.31
N LEU A 206 21.79 10.01 -3.79
CA LEU A 206 21.73 9.16 -4.97
C LEU A 206 21.11 9.89 -6.17
N PRO A 207 21.53 9.58 -7.40
CA PRO A 207 20.74 9.92 -8.58
C PRO A 207 19.33 9.32 -8.51
N ALA A 208 18.32 10.00 -9.04
CA ALA A 208 16.93 9.54 -8.91
C ALA A 208 16.65 8.20 -9.60
N ALA A 209 17.27 7.95 -10.75
CA ALA A 209 17.14 6.66 -11.46
C ALA A 209 17.73 5.50 -10.64
N ASP A 210 18.96 5.67 -10.13
CA ASP A 210 19.63 4.68 -9.30
C ASP A 210 18.86 4.42 -8.00
N MET A 211 18.36 5.50 -7.35
CA MET A 211 17.51 5.40 -6.17
C MET A 211 16.28 4.53 -6.44
N MET A 212 15.60 4.76 -7.57
CA MET A 212 14.37 4.04 -7.90
C MET A 212 14.66 2.55 -8.14
N GLU A 213 15.67 2.25 -8.96
CA GLU A 213 16.04 0.87 -9.28
C GLU A 213 16.52 0.12 -8.04
N ASP A 214 17.44 0.71 -7.27
CA ASP A 214 17.99 0.07 -6.07
C ASP A 214 16.94 -0.10 -4.97
N ALA A 215 16.04 0.87 -4.78
CA ALA A 215 14.92 0.72 -3.85
C ALA A 215 13.99 -0.42 -4.27
N ALA A 216 13.64 -0.53 -5.56
CA ALA A 216 12.80 -1.63 -6.04
C ALA A 216 13.45 -3.00 -5.79
N ARG A 217 14.74 -3.13 -6.10
CA ARG A 217 15.50 -4.36 -5.88
C ARG A 217 15.65 -4.70 -4.39
N ALA A 218 16.02 -3.72 -3.55
CA ALA A 218 16.18 -3.92 -2.11
C ALA A 218 14.86 -4.35 -1.46
N VAL A 219 13.76 -3.66 -1.78
CA VAL A 219 12.42 -4.00 -1.26
C VAL A 219 11.97 -5.36 -1.77
N GLY A 220 12.18 -5.68 -3.05
CA GLY A 220 11.86 -6.98 -3.63
C GLY A 220 12.60 -8.11 -2.91
N SER A 221 13.89 -7.93 -2.63
CA SER A 221 14.68 -8.93 -1.89
C SER A 221 14.18 -9.11 -0.46
N ALA A 222 13.88 -8.01 0.23
CA ALA A 222 13.34 -8.06 1.59
C ALA A 222 11.98 -8.78 1.64
N LEU A 223 11.12 -8.54 0.64
CA LEU A 223 9.84 -9.21 0.51
C LEU A 223 10.01 -10.71 0.20
N ARG A 224 10.93 -11.06 -0.70
CA ARG A 224 11.22 -12.46 -1.02
C ARG A 224 11.63 -13.23 0.24
N GLU A 225 12.55 -12.67 1.04
CA GLU A 225 12.97 -13.27 2.30
C GLU A 225 11.79 -13.38 3.29
N ALA A 226 11.03 -12.30 3.47
CA ALA A 226 9.89 -12.28 4.38
C ALA A 226 8.79 -13.30 4.02
N LEU A 227 8.70 -13.72 2.75
CA LEU A 227 7.70 -14.69 2.28
C LEU A 227 8.23 -16.13 2.20
N GLN A 228 9.49 -16.38 2.53
CA GLN A 228 9.95 -17.77 2.59
C GLN A 228 9.22 -18.53 3.71
N PRO A 229 8.72 -19.74 3.45
CA PRO A 229 8.12 -20.56 4.49
C PRO A 229 9.17 -20.85 5.56
N VAL A 230 8.87 -20.48 6.81
CA VAL A 230 9.73 -20.82 7.95
C VAL A 230 9.81 -22.35 8.03
N SER A 231 10.97 -22.90 7.66
CA SER A 231 11.23 -24.33 7.83
C SER A 231 11.29 -24.61 9.33
N ILE A 232 10.31 -25.34 9.84
CA ILE A 232 10.25 -25.85 11.22
C ILE A 232 10.99 -27.19 11.28
#